data_AF-A0A8X7V5B7-F1
#
_entry.id   AF-A0A8X7V5B7-F1
#
_cell.length_a   1.000
_cell.length_b   1.000
_cell.length_c   1.000
_cell.angle_alpha   90.00
_cell.angle_beta   90.00
_cell.angle_gamma   90.00
#
_symmetry.space_group_name_H-M   'P 1'
#
loop_
_entity.id
_entity.type
_entity.pdbx_description
1 polymer ?
#
loop_
_entity_poly.entity_id
_entity_poly.type
_entity_poly.pdbx_seq_one_letter_code
_entity_poly.pdbx_strand_id
1 'polypeptide(L)'
;MLKGFRGSGQRRKVNATRKAMSDYPMSPRHSRMLLTVIQMLKEARDYSRANLVLGYAVASAAALSLQNPLIMQFEGENKNEYEDDKQRKKDRKDKIKAARDRFSNPSSDALTVAYVLHSFEAAENGVGFCESNGLHLKTMHEMSKLKDQLLRLVFSCCKSSETDENLYSWTHGTIEDVEKSWRNAASSKTPLLQQEEELLGEAICAGWADRVARKTRSTEYQACAVQEEPVFLHRWSSLINSAPELLVYSELLRTNKPYMHGATRVKPEWLVKHAKSLCVFSTPLKDPKPYYSRELDRVFCWVVPSFGPHLWELPAHSEEVRDDRYRAAVFGCALLQGEVLPCLKSARALLAGKPETLLEREGWGLERVGSLVTALEKKKIDSLESLRKRWEQNSNLLYPEIEAWFQKKSRHHVKELWQRMQQEAKVIIPVETSGKLKRSVIPFERSGKLKRPKVCFE
;
A
#
# COMPACT_ATOMS: atom_id res chain seq x y z
N MET A 1 -19.09 22.78 20.69
CA MET A 1 -18.22 22.69 19.51
C MET A 1 -17.01 21.84 19.87
N LEU A 2 -16.84 20.62 19.33
CA LEU A 2 -15.62 19.77 19.31
C LEU A 2 -16.01 18.29 19.10
N LYS A 3 -16.62 17.99 17.96
CA LYS A 3 -16.68 16.63 17.38
C LYS A 3 -16.03 16.76 16.00
N GLY A 4 -14.79 16.30 15.83
CA GLY A 4 -14.16 16.41 14.50
C GLY A 4 -12.65 16.17 14.36
N PHE A 5 -11.92 15.69 15.37
CA PHE A 5 -10.44 15.71 15.30
C PHE A 5 -9.74 14.42 14.85
N ARG A 6 -10.41 13.27 14.68
CA ARG A 6 -9.73 12.03 14.23
C ARG A 6 -10.20 11.48 12.87
N GLY A 7 -11.45 11.78 12.48
CA GLY A 7 -11.86 11.72 11.07
C GLY A 7 -11.26 12.84 10.21
N SER A 8 -10.60 13.83 10.83
CA SER A 8 -9.95 14.94 10.14
C SER A 8 -8.62 14.55 9.51
N GLY A 9 -7.85 13.60 10.04
CA GLY A 9 -6.54 13.23 9.47
C GLY A 9 -6.67 12.65 8.05
N GLN A 10 -7.52 11.63 7.89
CA GLN A 10 -7.78 11.03 6.58
C GLN A 10 -8.54 11.98 5.65
N ARG A 11 -9.53 12.73 6.15
CA ARG A 11 -10.24 13.74 5.33
C ARG A 11 -9.32 14.89 4.90
N ARG A 12 -8.41 15.34 5.77
CA ARG A 12 -7.36 16.34 5.44
C ARG A 12 -6.39 15.77 4.42
N LYS A 13 -5.95 14.52 4.56
CA LYS A 13 -5.08 13.85 3.58
C LYS A 13 -5.75 13.73 2.21
N VAL A 14 -7.02 13.32 2.16
CA VAL A 14 -7.80 13.25 0.91
C VAL A 14 -7.95 14.64 0.28
N ASN A 15 -8.27 15.67 1.08
CA ASN A 15 -8.41 17.04 0.57
C ASN A 15 -7.07 17.61 0.07
N ALA A 16 -5.96 17.37 0.78
CA ALA A 16 -4.63 17.77 0.37
C ALA A 16 -4.19 17.05 -0.91
N THR A 17 -4.49 15.76 -1.03
CA THR A 17 -4.27 14.98 -2.26
C THR A 17 -5.02 15.60 -3.43
N ARG A 18 -6.32 15.85 -3.27
CA ARG A 18 -7.16 16.38 -4.35
C ARG A 18 -6.69 17.76 -4.81
N LYS A 19 -6.25 18.60 -3.87
CA LYS A 19 -5.64 19.90 -4.18
C LYS A 19 -4.33 19.74 -4.94
N ALA A 20 -3.41 18.89 -4.46
CA ALA A 20 -2.16 18.64 -5.18
C ALA A 20 -2.41 18.06 -6.59
N MET A 21 -3.43 17.22 -6.78
CA MET A 21 -3.79 16.68 -8.08
C MET A 21 -4.33 17.73 -9.06
N SER A 22 -5.02 18.77 -8.59
CA SER A 22 -5.53 19.84 -9.46
C SER A 22 -4.44 20.74 -10.01
N ASP A 23 -3.26 20.76 -9.37
CA ASP A 23 -2.13 21.57 -9.77
C ASP A 23 -1.35 20.94 -10.94
N TYR A 24 -1.65 19.69 -11.30
CA TYR A 24 -1.00 18.94 -12.37
C TYR A 24 -1.91 18.95 -13.62
N PRO A 25 -1.52 19.57 -14.75
CA PRO A 25 -2.30 19.60 -15.99
C PRO A 25 -2.25 18.26 -16.75
N MET A 26 -2.68 17.19 -16.09
CA MET A 26 -2.76 15.83 -16.61
C MET A 26 -3.96 15.10 -16.00
N SER A 27 -4.26 13.89 -16.47
CA SER A 27 -5.41 13.16 -15.93
C SER A 27 -5.25 12.92 -14.41
N PRO A 28 -6.34 12.97 -13.62
CA PRO A 28 -6.28 12.73 -12.17
C PRO A 28 -5.61 11.40 -11.77
N ARG A 29 -5.73 10.35 -12.58
CA ARG A 29 -5.12 9.03 -12.33
C ARG A 29 -3.60 9.09 -12.33
N HIS A 30 -3.05 9.70 -13.37
CA HIS A 30 -1.61 9.87 -13.51
C HIS A 30 -1.06 10.85 -12.45
N SER A 31 -1.76 11.95 -12.16
CA SER A 31 -1.36 12.85 -11.05
C SER A 31 -1.34 12.11 -9.72
N ARG A 32 -2.37 11.30 -9.44
CA ARG A 32 -2.46 10.49 -8.22
C ARG A 32 -1.31 9.49 -8.12
N MET A 33 -0.95 8.82 -9.21
CA MET A 33 0.18 7.90 -9.26
C MET A 33 1.51 8.60 -8.90
N LEU A 34 1.84 9.71 -9.58
CA LEU A 34 3.10 10.43 -9.33
C LEU A 34 3.18 11.01 -7.91
N LEU A 35 2.11 11.63 -7.43
CA LEU A 35 2.03 12.14 -6.07
C LEU A 35 2.17 11.05 -5.00
N THR A 36 1.67 9.84 -5.28
CA THR A 36 1.82 8.69 -4.37
C THR A 36 3.27 8.24 -4.29
N VAL A 37 4.01 8.20 -5.41
CA VAL A 37 5.46 7.92 -5.41
C VAL A 37 6.23 8.96 -4.60
N ILE A 38 5.96 10.25 -4.85
CA ILE A 38 6.63 11.36 -4.14
C ILE A 38 6.38 11.25 -2.64
N GLN A 39 5.13 11.01 -2.23
CA GLN A 39 4.78 10.81 -0.83
C GLN A 39 5.55 9.64 -0.20
N MET A 40 5.57 8.46 -0.86
CA MET A 40 6.22 7.27 -0.31
C MET A 40 7.73 7.45 -0.19
N LEU A 41 8.37 8.09 -1.18
CA LEU A 41 9.81 8.38 -1.14
C LEU A 41 10.17 9.45 -0.10
N LYS A 42 9.27 10.40 0.18
CA LYS A 42 9.44 11.38 1.26
C LYS A 42 9.35 10.72 2.64
N GLU A 43 8.38 9.83 2.84
CA GLU A 43 8.22 9.08 4.09
C GLU A 43 9.42 8.16 4.37
N ALA A 44 10.06 7.64 3.32
CA ALA A 44 11.18 6.71 3.43
C ALA A 44 12.54 7.34 3.84
N ARG A 45 12.63 8.68 4.02
CA ARG A 45 13.82 9.51 4.39
C ARG A 45 15.19 8.99 3.92
N ASP A 46 15.87 9.76 3.06
CA ASP A 46 17.23 9.47 2.57
C ASP A 46 17.37 8.14 1.77
N TYR A 47 16.37 7.83 0.94
CA TYR A 47 16.46 6.70 0.02
C TYR A 47 17.38 7.01 -1.16
N SER A 48 18.59 6.44 -1.16
CA SER A 48 19.65 6.73 -2.14
C SER A 48 19.27 6.54 -3.62
N ARG A 49 18.25 5.71 -3.90
CA ARG A 49 17.77 5.41 -5.26
C ARG A 49 16.46 6.12 -5.62
N ALA A 50 16.02 7.09 -4.81
CA ALA A 50 14.77 7.83 -5.03
C ALA A 50 14.68 8.47 -6.42
N ASN A 51 15.79 9.04 -6.90
CA ASN A 51 15.88 9.64 -8.23
C ASN A 51 15.59 8.63 -9.36
N LEU A 52 16.12 7.41 -9.26
CA LEU A 52 15.86 6.36 -10.24
C LEU A 52 14.39 5.92 -10.21
N VAL A 53 13.83 5.73 -9.00
CA VAL A 53 12.42 5.35 -8.82
C VAL A 53 11.50 6.43 -9.39
N LEU A 54 11.80 7.71 -9.19
CA LEU A 54 11.03 8.80 -9.80
C LEU A 54 11.13 8.77 -11.33
N GLY A 55 12.32 8.54 -11.90
CA GLY A 55 12.49 8.36 -13.34
C GLY A 55 11.60 7.26 -13.91
N TYR A 56 11.55 6.09 -13.24
CA TYR A 56 10.67 5.00 -13.60
C TYR A 56 9.18 5.29 -13.38
N ALA A 57 8.82 6.05 -12.35
CA ALA A 57 7.45 6.47 -12.12
C ALA A 57 6.95 7.36 -13.27
N VAL A 58 7.76 8.32 -13.69
CA VAL A 58 7.46 9.21 -14.80
C VAL A 58 7.40 8.45 -16.14
N ALA A 59 8.36 7.56 -16.39
CA ALA A 59 8.35 6.69 -17.57
C ALA A 59 7.12 5.76 -17.60
N SER A 60 6.72 5.22 -16.44
CA SER A 60 5.51 4.39 -16.33
C SER A 60 4.24 5.21 -16.56
N ALA A 61 4.19 6.46 -16.10
CA ALA A 61 3.09 7.37 -16.38
C ALA A 61 2.99 7.71 -17.89
N ALA A 62 4.13 7.92 -18.57
CA ALA A 62 4.17 8.10 -20.01
C ALA A 62 3.71 6.83 -20.75
N ALA A 63 4.16 5.65 -20.29
CA ALA A 63 3.76 4.36 -20.84
C ALA A 63 2.25 4.09 -20.72
N LEU A 64 1.62 4.52 -19.63
CA LEU A 64 0.18 4.39 -19.40
C LEU A 64 -0.66 5.44 -20.13
N SER A 65 -0.02 6.51 -20.63
CA SER A 65 -0.68 7.60 -21.37
C SER A 65 -0.72 7.39 -22.89
N LEU A 66 0.17 6.54 -23.42
CA LEU A 66 0.33 6.29 -24.85
C LEU A 66 -0.01 4.85 -25.21
N GLN A 67 -0.18 4.58 -26.49
CA GLN A 67 -0.34 3.21 -26.99
C GLN A 67 0.93 2.39 -26.72
N ASN A 68 0.77 1.08 -26.52
CA ASN A 68 1.90 0.19 -26.29
C ASN A 68 2.83 0.18 -27.52
N PRO A 69 4.13 0.51 -27.36
CA PRO A 69 5.07 0.59 -28.46
C PRO A 69 5.45 -0.78 -29.05
N LEU A 70 5.16 -1.89 -28.34
CA LEU A 70 5.46 -3.24 -28.80
C LEU A 70 4.50 -3.62 -29.92
N ILE A 71 5.02 -3.90 -31.11
CA ILE A 71 4.19 -4.20 -32.29
C ILE A 71 3.35 -5.45 -32.03
N MET A 72 2.04 -5.23 -31.90
CA MET A 72 1.05 -6.21 -31.52
C MET A 72 0.81 -7.17 -32.71
N GLN A 73 0.60 -6.67 -33.93
CA GLN A 73 0.32 -7.50 -35.10
C GLN A 73 1.31 -7.22 -36.24
N PHE A 74 1.76 -8.28 -36.91
CA PHE A 74 2.12 -8.17 -38.31
C PHE A 74 0.80 -8.19 -39.09
N GLU A 75 0.25 -7.02 -39.36
CA GLU A 75 -0.87 -6.91 -40.30
C GLU A 75 -0.42 -7.48 -41.66
N GLY A 76 -1.19 -8.45 -42.17
CA GLY A 76 -0.97 -9.06 -43.48
C GLY A 76 -0.52 -10.52 -43.45
N GLU A 77 -1.37 -11.44 -42.96
CA GLU A 77 -1.28 -12.84 -43.37
C GLU A 77 -1.79 -12.94 -44.83
N ASN A 78 -0.93 -12.60 -45.80
CA ASN A 78 -1.18 -12.99 -47.18
C ASN A 78 -0.86 -14.47 -47.32
N LYS A 79 -1.87 -15.28 -47.63
CA LYS A 79 -1.81 -16.76 -47.68
C LYS A 79 -0.91 -17.35 -48.78
N ASN A 80 -0.10 -16.56 -49.47
CA ASN A 80 0.74 -16.99 -50.58
C ASN A 80 2.20 -16.59 -50.33
N GLU A 81 2.96 -17.40 -49.58
CA GLU A 81 4.36 -17.07 -49.26
C GLU A 81 5.29 -18.27 -49.49
N TYR A 82 6.42 -17.99 -50.16
CA TYR A 82 7.51 -18.92 -50.45
C TYR A 82 8.22 -19.37 -49.16
N GLU A 83 8.82 -20.57 -49.15
CA GLU A 83 9.53 -21.16 -48.00
C GLU A 83 10.63 -20.25 -47.39
N ASP A 84 11.40 -19.51 -48.21
CA ASP A 84 12.43 -18.57 -47.72
C ASP A 84 11.82 -17.38 -46.96
N ASP A 85 10.66 -16.88 -47.39
CA ASP A 85 9.97 -15.77 -46.74
C ASP A 85 9.34 -16.21 -45.40
N LYS A 86 8.90 -17.46 -45.32
CA LYS A 86 8.38 -18.09 -44.11
C LYS A 86 9.45 -18.25 -43.02
N GLN A 87 10.67 -18.64 -43.39
CA GLN A 87 11.78 -18.79 -42.44
C GLN A 87 12.23 -17.43 -41.89
N ARG A 88 12.40 -16.42 -42.75
CA ARG A 88 12.75 -15.06 -42.32
C ARG A 88 11.72 -14.44 -41.37
N LYS A 89 10.43 -14.70 -41.61
CA LYS A 89 9.34 -14.26 -40.74
C LYS A 89 9.36 -14.95 -39.38
N LYS A 90 9.64 -16.26 -39.35
CA LYS A 90 9.81 -17.02 -38.12
C LYS A 90 10.98 -16.46 -37.30
N ASP A 91 12.13 -16.23 -37.93
CA ASP A 91 13.31 -15.68 -37.26
C ASP A 91 13.04 -14.28 -36.70
N ARG A 92 12.32 -13.44 -37.44
CA ARG A 92 11.90 -12.11 -36.96
C ARG A 92 10.96 -12.23 -35.75
N LYS A 93 10.01 -13.15 -35.78
CA LYS A 93 9.08 -13.40 -34.66
C LYS A 93 9.80 -13.89 -33.42
N ASP A 94 10.76 -14.79 -33.59
CA ASP A 94 11.56 -15.34 -32.48
C ASP A 94 12.49 -14.28 -31.87
N LYS A 95 13.10 -13.41 -32.70
CA LYS A 95 13.87 -12.23 -32.22
C LYS A 95 13.02 -11.29 -31.39
N ILE A 96 11.81 -10.96 -31.84
CA ILE A 96 10.89 -10.08 -31.10
C ILE A 96 10.41 -10.73 -29.81
N LYS A 97 10.16 -12.04 -29.83
CA LYS A 97 9.81 -12.79 -28.62
C LYS A 97 10.95 -12.76 -27.60
N ALA A 98 12.18 -13.02 -28.04
CA ALA A 98 13.37 -12.96 -27.18
C ALA A 98 13.59 -11.54 -26.61
N ALA A 99 13.39 -10.50 -27.41
CA ALA A 99 13.45 -9.11 -26.95
C ALA A 99 12.38 -8.83 -25.88
N ARG A 100 11.14 -9.28 -26.09
CA ARG A 100 10.07 -9.15 -25.09
C ARG A 100 10.40 -9.87 -23.79
N ASP A 101 10.87 -11.11 -23.87
CA ASP A 101 11.24 -11.91 -22.71
C ASP A 101 12.38 -11.24 -21.91
N ARG A 102 13.31 -10.55 -22.60
CA ARG A 102 14.39 -9.76 -21.97
C ARG A 102 13.86 -8.58 -21.16
N PHE A 103 12.87 -7.83 -21.66
CA PHE A 103 12.35 -6.64 -20.98
C PHE A 103 11.17 -6.93 -20.05
N SER A 104 10.66 -8.16 -20.06
CA SER A 104 9.44 -8.54 -19.36
C SER A 104 9.57 -8.36 -17.84
N ASN A 105 8.73 -7.52 -17.27
CA ASN A 105 8.55 -7.42 -15.84
C ASN A 105 7.30 -8.21 -15.42
N PRO A 106 7.43 -9.32 -14.67
CA PRO A 106 6.29 -10.19 -14.34
C PRO A 106 5.26 -9.54 -13.40
N SER A 107 5.54 -8.33 -12.91
CA SER A 107 4.69 -7.54 -12.03
C SER A 107 3.85 -6.48 -12.76
N SER A 108 4.27 -5.99 -13.92
CA SER A 108 3.63 -4.83 -14.56
C SER A 108 4.00 -4.67 -16.04
N ASP A 109 2.97 -4.49 -16.86
CA ASP A 109 3.12 -4.09 -18.26
C ASP A 109 3.69 -2.67 -18.37
N ALA A 110 3.31 -1.78 -17.45
CA ALA A 110 3.82 -0.41 -17.43
C ALA A 110 5.33 -0.39 -17.12
N LEU A 111 5.78 -1.20 -16.15
CA LEU A 111 7.21 -1.32 -15.84
C LEU A 111 8.00 -1.99 -16.97
N THR A 112 7.39 -2.96 -17.67
CA THR A 112 7.97 -3.56 -18.88
C THR A 112 8.24 -2.48 -19.93
N VAL A 113 7.24 -1.64 -20.23
CA VAL A 113 7.37 -0.56 -21.22
C VAL A 113 8.33 0.53 -20.73
N ALA A 114 8.32 0.87 -19.44
CA ALA A 114 9.27 1.83 -18.86
C ALA A 114 10.72 1.33 -18.98
N TYR A 115 10.97 0.03 -18.83
CA TYR A 115 12.29 -0.56 -19.02
C TYR A 115 12.72 -0.57 -20.50
N VAL A 116 11.78 -0.80 -21.43
CA VAL A 116 12.02 -0.65 -22.87
C VAL A 116 12.40 0.80 -23.20
N LEU A 117 11.67 1.79 -22.66
CA LEU A 117 11.98 3.22 -22.86
C LEU A 117 13.37 3.56 -22.32
N HIS A 118 13.70 3.08 -21.14
CA HIS A 118 15.01 3.29 -20.55
C HIS A 118 16.14 2.73 -21.42
N SER A 119 15.96 1.53 -21.97
CA SER A 119 16.95 0.90 -22.85
C SER A 119 17.04 1.60 -24.21
N PHE A 120 15.93 2.14 -24.72
CA PHE A 120 15.89 2.92 -25.95
C PHE A 120 16.63 4.26 -25.79
N GLU A 121 16.44 4.98 -24.69
CA GLU A 121 17.12 6.25 -24.43
C GLU A 121 18.63 6.10 -24.17
N ALA A 122 19.08 4.89 -23.85
CA ALA A 122 20.49 4.54 -23.70
C ALA A 122 21.14 4.02 -24.99
N ALA A 123 20.35 3.71 -26.01
CA ALA A 123 20.86 3.20 -27.28
C ALA A 123 21.37 4.36 -28.16
N GLU A 124 22.55 4.20 -28.76
CA GLU A 124 23.11 5.19 -29.70
C GLU A 124 22.30 5.27 -31.00
N ASN A 125 21.77 4.12 -31.46
CA ASN A 125 20.94 4.02 -32.66
C ASN A 125 19.51 3.58 -32.30
N GLY A 126 18.62 4.56 -32.11
CA GLY A 126 17.21 4.33 -31.79
C GLY A 126 16.44 3.57 -32.87
N VAL A 127 16.73 3.81 -34.16
CA VAL A 127 16.06 3.12 -35.27
C VAL A 127 16.42 1.63 -35.26
N GLY A 128 17.72 1.31 -35.22
CA GLY A 128 18.20 -0.06 -35.14
C GLY A 128 17.74 -0.78 -33.87
N PHE A 129 17.64 -0.07 -32.75
CA PHE A 129 17.06 -0.60 -31.51
C PHE A 129 15.58 -0.96 -31.69
N CYS A 130 14.77 -0.09 -32.30
CA CYS A 130 13.36 -0.38 -32.54
C CYS A 130 13.15 -1.55 -33.50
N GLU A 131 13.93 -1.63 -34.58
CA GLU A 131 13.87 -2.74 -35.54
C GLU A 131 14.23 -4.08 -34.89
N SER A 132 15.29 -4.10 -34.08
CA SER A 132 15.79 -5.30 -33.41
C SER A 132 14.84 -5.82 -32.33
N ASN A 133 14.08 -4.93 -31.69
CA ASN A 133 13.19 -5.26 -30.57
C ASN A 133 11.69 -5.26 -30.93
N GLY A 134 11.33 -4.97 -32.19
CA GLY A 134 9.93 -4.96 -32.66
C GLY A 134 9.10 -3.82 -32.05
N LEU A 135 9.65 -2.61 -32.05
CA LEU A 135 9.04 -1.42 -31.45
C LEU A 135 8.61 -0.41 -32.52
N HIS A 136 7.55 0.35 -32.23
CA HIS A 136 7.14 1.48 -33.05
C HIS A 136 7.95 2.74 -32.70
N LEU A 137 8.85 3.15 -33.61
CA LEU A 137 9.79 4.25 -33.40
C LEU A 137 9.11 5.58 -33.02
N LYS A 138 8.01 5.93 -33.70
CA LYS A 138 7.29 7.19 -33.44
C LYS A 138 6.72 7.20 -32.02
N THR A 139 6.15 6.08 -31.56
CA THR A 139 5.62 5.95 -30.19
C THR A 139 6.74 6.04 -29.16
N MET A 140 7.92 5.47 -29.43
CA MET A 140 9.07 5.58 -28.53
C MET A 140 9.56 7.03 -28.39
N HIS A 141 9.66 7.78 -29.49
CA HIS A 141 10.01 9.20 -29.45
C HIS A 141 8.97 10.06 -28.72
N GLU A 142 7.68 9.81 -28.96
CA GLU A 142 6.60 10.51 -28.26
C GLU A 142 6.64 10.21 -26.76
N MET A 143 6.90 8.95 -26.38
CA MET A 143 7.00 8.53 -24.99
C MET A 143 8.19 9.14 -24.26
N SER A 144 9.35 9.22 -24.91
CA SER A 144 10.54 9.90 -24.38
C SER A 144 10.27 11.40 -24.14
N LYS A 145 9.68 12.09 -25.13
CA LYS A 145 9.27 13.49 -24.99
C LYS A 145 8.26 13.69 -23.85
N LEU A 146 7.27 12.80 -23.75
CA LEU A 146 6.24 12.88 -22.70
C LEU A 146 6.86 12.66 -21.31
N LYS A 147 7.79 11.70 -21.17
CA LYS A 147 8.53 11.49 -19.93
C LYS A 147 9.28 12.74 -19.50
N ASP A 148 9.99 13.42 -20.41
CA ASP A 148 10.69 14.67 -20.09
C ASP A 148 9.73 15.81 -19.69
N GLN A 149 8.59 15.93 -20.39
CA GLN A 149 7.55 16.90 -20.05
C GLN A 149 6.96 16.64 -18.66
N LEU A 150 6.63 15.40 -18.36
CA LEU A 150 6.09 15.00 -17.06
C LEU A 150 7.12 15.19 -15.93
N LEU A 151 8.40 14.92 -16.19
CA LEU A 151 9.47 15.15 -15.21
C LEU A 151 9.58 16.64 -14.88
N ARG A 152 9.64 17.51 -15.89
CA ARG A 152 9.65 18.97 -15.68
C ARG A 152 8.42 19.46 -14.93
N LEU A 153 7.26 18.88 -15.23
CA LEU A 153 5.98 19.22 -14.58
C LEU A 153 5.97 18.83 -13.10
N VAL A 154 6.47 17.64 -12.73
CA VAL A 154 6.64 17.23 -11.33
C VAL A 154 7.47 18.27 -10.58
N PHE A 155 8.61 18.67 -11.14
CA PHE A 155 9.49 19.65 -10.50
C PHE A 155 8.95 21.09 -10.51
N SER A 156 8.09 21.47 -11.46
CA SER A 156 7.42 22.77 -11.42
C SER A 156 6.36 22.83 -10.33
N CYS A 157 5.54 21.79 -10.19
CA CYS A 157 4.44 21.73 -9.22
C CYS A 157 4.93 21.49 -7.78
N CYS A 158 6.10 20.85 -7.60
CA CYS A 158 6.69 20.63 -6.28
C CYS A 158 7.31 21.88 -5.63
N LYS A 159 7.47 23.00 -6.36
CA LYS A 159 8.09 24.23 -5.84
C LYS A 159 7.12 25.18 -5.12
N SER A 160 5.81 25.06 -5.34
CA SER A 160 4.83 26.11 -5.01
C SER A 160 4.05 25.91 -3.70
N SER A 161 4.72 25.66 -2.57
CA SER A 161 4.04 25.71 -1.27
C SER A 161 4.96 26.13 -0.12
N GLU A 162 4.79 27.36 0.36
CA GLU A 162 5.50 27.94 1.51
C GLU A 162 4.97 27.47 2.88
N THR A 163 4.35 26.29 2.95
CA THR A 163 3.82 25.75 4.23
C THR A 163 4.52 24.46 4.61
N ASP A 164 5.04 24.42 5.84
CA ASP A 164 5.92 23.39 6.44
C ASP A 164 5.37 21.94 6.47
N GLU A 165 4.15 21.71 5.97
CA GLU A 165 3.54 20.38 5.88
C GLU A 165 3.19 19.96 4.44
N ASN A 166 3.98 20.34 3.42
CA ASN A 166 3.70 19.86 2.07
C ASN A 166 4.06 18.37 1.93
N LEU A 167 3.07 17.49 2.13
CA LEU A 167 3.16 16.04 1.97
C LEU A 167 3.72 15.61 0.60
N TYR A 168 3.65 16.48 -0.41
CA TYR A 168 3.98 16.19 -1.81
C TYR A 168 5.20 16.97 -2.35
N SER A 169 6.06 17.49 -1.48
CA SER A 169 7.31 18.13 -1.92
C SER A 169 8.40 17.10 -2.24
N TRP A 170 9.16 17.35 -3.30
CA TRP A 170 10.34 16.55 -3.65
C TRP A 170 11.56 17.01 -2.85
N THR A 171 12.28 16.07 -2.22
CA THR A 171 13.41 16.37 -1.32
C THR A 171 14.73 15.70 -1.72
N HIS A 172 14.76 14.90 -2.80
CA HIS A 172 15.85 13.98 -3.10
C HIS A 172 16.79 14.43 -4.25
N GLY A 173 16.80 15.72 -4.59
CA GLY A 173 17.69 16.29 -5.62
C GLY A 173 16.95 17.08 -6.69
N THR A 174 17.62 17.34 -7.81
CA THR A 174 17.11 18.11 -8.95
C THR A 174 16.69 17.23 -10.14
N ILE A 175 16.24 17.85 -11.23
CA ILE A 175 15.91 17.14 -12.48
C ILE A 175 17.15 16.43 -13.03
N GLU A 176 18.31 17.09 -12.96
CA GLU A 176 19.59 16.56 -13.45
C GLU A 176 20.02 15.31 -12.68
N ASP A 177 19.74 15.24 -11.37
CA ASP A 177 20.01 14.05 -10.56
C ASP A 177 19.17 12.84 -10.99
N VAL A 178 17.91 13.09 -11.36
CA VAL A 178 17.00 12.07 -11.91
C VAL A 178 17.51 11.59 -13.27
N GLU A 179 17.85 12.50 -14.17
CA GLU A 179 18.36 12.15 -15.50
C GLU A 179 19.70 11.39 -15.43
N LYS A 180 20.60 11.81 -14.54
CA LYS A 180 21.87 11.12 -14.31
C LYS A 180 21.65 9.71 -13.75
N SER A 181 20.77 9.57 -12.75
CA SER A 181 20.44 8.27 -12.16
C SER A 181 19.79 7.34 -13.18
N TRP A 182 18.90 7.89 -14.02
CA TRP A 182 18.29 7.19 -15.14
C TRP A 182 19.36 6.67 -16.10
N ARG A 183 20.20 7.53 -16.69
CA ARG A 183 21.23 7.10 -17.66
C ARG A 183 22.22 6.09 -17.08
N ASN A 184 22.66 6.28 -15.83
CA ASN A 184 23.63 5.38 -15.20
C ASN A 184 23.05 3.96 -15.00
N ALA A 185 21.76 3.85 -14.70
CA ALA A 185 21.10 2.58 -14.48
C ALA A 185 20.90 1.76 -15.76
N ALA A 186 21.05 2.36 -16.94
CA ALA A 186 20.84 1.70 -18.23
C ALA A 186 21.81 0.54 -18.51
N SER A 187 22.98 0.57 -17.87
CA SER A 187 23.98 -0.49 -17.95
C SER A 187 23.56 -1.79 -17.24
N SER A 188 22.58 -1.72 -16.32
CA SER A 188 22.10 -2.87 -15.56
C SER A 188 21.04 -3.67 -16.32
N LYS A 189 21.17 -5.00 -16.31
CA LYS A 189 20.15 -5.92 -16.83
C LYS A 189 18.89 -5.98 -15.95
N THR A 190 19.00 -5.60 -14.68
CA THR A 190 17.88 -5.55 -13.71
C THR A 190 17.95 -4.20 -13.00
N PRO A 191 17.37 -3.15 -13.61
CA PRO A 191 17.58 -1.78 -13.13
C PRO A 191 16.80 -1.47 -11.85
N LEU A 192 15.67 -2.13 -11.61
CA LEU A 192 14.84 -1.96 -10.41
C LEU A 192 14.99 -3.13 -9.43
N LEU A 193 14.99 -2.82 -8.14
CA LEU A 193 14.89 -3.79 -7.05
C LEU A 193 13.42 -4.18 -6.82
N GLN A 194 13.18 -5.37 -6.26
CA GLN A 194 11.82 -5.84 -5.97
C GLN A 194 10.99 -4.85 -5.14
N GLN A 195 11.60 -4.19 -4.15
CA GLN A 195 10.92 -3.16 -3.35
C GLN A 195 10.55 -1.92 -4.17
N GLU A 196 11.38 -1.54 -5.15
CA GLU A 196 11.12 -0.41 -6.04
C GLU A 196 9.97 -0.73 -7.01
N GLU A 197 9.95 -1.96 -7.54
CA GLU A 197 8.82 -2.46 -8.34
C GLU A 197 7.51 -2.48 -7.55
N GLU A 198 7.55 -2.93 -6.29
CA GLU A 198 6.38 -2.94 -5.41
C GLU A 198 5.89 -1.53 -5.10
N LEU A 199 6.80 -0.58 -4.85
CA LEU A 199 6.48 0.84 -4.63
C LEU A 199 5.80 1.44 -5.87
N LEU A 200 6.35 1.20 -7.06
CA LEU A 200 5.76 1.67 -8.32
C LEU A 200 4.41 1.00 -8.60
N GLY A 201 4.28 -0.30 -8.33
CA GLY A 201 3.02 -1.03 -8.42
C GLY A 201 1.94 -0.50 -7.48
N GLU A 202 2.31 -0.16 -6.23
CA GLU A 202 1.40 0.49 -5.27
C GLU A 202 0.93 1.87 -5.79
N ALA A 203 1.83 2.65 -6.40
CA ALA A 203 1.48 3.94 -6.98
C ALA A 203 0.55 3.83 -8.19
N ILE A 204 0.78 2.86 -9.08
CA ILE A 204 -0.13 2.56 -10.19
C ILE A 204 -1.49 2.13 -9.63
N CYS A 205 -1.51 1.27 -8.61
CA CYS A 205 -2.74 0.88 -7.91
C CYS A 205 -3.51 2.09 -7.36
N ALA A 206 -2.81 3.08 -6.80
CA ALA A 206 -3.44 4.30 -6.28
C ALA A 206 -4.11 5.15 -7.37
N GLY A 207 -3.56 5.17 -8.60
CA GLY A 207 -4.14 5.87 -9.75
C GLY A 207 -5.31 5.14 -10.41
N TRP A 208 -5.33 3.80 -10.35
CA TRP A 208 -6.33 2.94 -11.00
C TRP A 208 -7.12 2.06 -10.04
N ALA A 209 -7.32 2.53 -8.81
CA ALA A 209 -8.00 1.83 -7.72
C ALA A 209 -9.44 1.37 -8.05
N ASP A 210 -10.12 1.97 -9.01
CA ASP A 210 -11.45 1.58 -9.49
C ASP A 210 -11.42 0.60 -10.68
N ARG A 211 -10.25 0.39 -11.30
CA ARG A 211 -10.04 -0.55 -12.41
C ARG A 211 -9.28 -1.79 -11.95
N VAL A 212 -9.78 -2.42 -10.90
CA VAL A 212 -9.23 -3.65 -10.34
C VAL A 212 -9.94 -4.86 -10.95
N ALA A 213 -9.19 -5.93 -11.19
CA ALA A 213 -9.72 -7.22 -11.58
C ALA A 213 -9.19 -8.34 -10.69
N ARG A 214 -10.06 -9.27 -10.32
CA ARG A 214 -9.75 -10.47 -9.55
C ARG A 214 -9.84 -11.71 -10.43
N LYS A 215 -8.83 -12.56 -10.33
CA LYS A 215 -8.79 -13.85 -11.02
C LYS A 215 -9.89 -14.76 -10.50
N THR A 216 -10.71 -15.30 -11.40
CA THR A 216 -11.77 -16.26 -11.06
C THR A 216 -11.41 -17.67 -11.51
N ARG A 217 -10.83 -17.81 -12.71
CA ARG A 217 -10.36 -19.09 -13.27
C ARG A 217 -8.91 -18.97 -13.75
N SER A 218 -8.38 -19.98 -14.44
CA SER A 218 -7.00 -19.98 -14.94
C SER A 218 -6.66 -18.76 -15.80
N THR A 219 -7.59 -18.36 -16.69
CA THR A 219 -7.41 -17.26 -17.65
C THR A 219 -8.47 -16.16 -17.55
N GLU A 220 -9.51 -16.34 -16.75
CA GLU A 220 -10.64 -15.43 -16.61
C GLU A 220 -10.48 -14.55 -15.36
N TYR A 221 -10.81 -13.27 -15.53
CA TYR A 221 -10.83 -12.28 -14.47
C TYR A 221 -12.22 -11.63 -14.39
N GLN A 222 -12.64 -11.25 -13.18
CA GLN A 222 -13.81 -10.43 -12.93
C GLN A 222 -13.33 -9.01 -12.62
N ALA A 223 -13.81 -8.01 -13.35
CA ALA A 223 -13.40 -6.61 -13.16
C ALA A 223 -14.43 -5.84 -12.33
N CYS A 224 -13.99 -4.81 -11.61
CA CYS A 224 -14.90 -3.90 -10.89
C CYS A 224 -15.79 -3.11 -11.86
N ALA A 225 -15.25 -2.68 -13.00
CA ALA A 225 -15.98 -1.86 -13.97
C ALA A 225 -16.96 -2.66 -14.85
N VAL A 226 -16.95 -3.99 -14.76
CA VAL A 226 -17.69 -4.89 -15.66
C VAL A 226 -18.35 -5.98 -14.84
N GLN A 227 -19.68 -5.99 -14.77
CA GLN A 227 -20.40 -6.83 -13.83
C GLN A 227 -20.64 -8.27 -14.33
N GLU A 228 -20.86 -8.46 -15.62
CA GLU A 228 -21.40 -9.73 -16.15
C GLU A 228 -20.42 -10.51 -17.06
N GLU A 229 -19.55 -9.83 -17.81
CA GLU A 229 -18.61 -10.49 -18.73
C GLU A 229 -17.22 -10.71 -18.10
N PRO A 230 -16.59 -11.89 -18.27
CA PRO A 230 -15.21 -12.10 -17.85
C PRO A 230 -14.25 -11.31 -18.74
N VAL A 231 -13.21 -10.74 -18.14
CA VAL A 231 -12.12 -10.06 -18.83
C VAL A 231 -10.86 -10.92 -18.83
N PHE A 232 -9.98 -10.68 -19.82
CA PHE A 232 -8.83 -11.53 -20.07
C PHE A 232 -7.54 -10.71 -20.11
N LEU A 233 -6.42 -11.31 -19.70
CA LEU A 233 -5.10 -10.76 -20.01
C LEU A 233 -4.79 -10.98 -21.48
N HIS A 234 -4.27 -9.94 -22.14
CA HIS A 234 -3.79 -10.10 -23.51
C HIS A 234 -2.57 -11.04 -23.54
N ARG A 235 -2.42 -11.85 -24.61
CA ARG A 235 -1.30 -12.81 -24.76
C ARG A 235 0.10 -12.18 -24.72
N TRP A 236 0.18 -10.87 -24.95
CA TRP A 236 1.42 -10.09 -24.93
C TRP A 236 1.60 -9.28 -23.65
N SER A 237 0.71 -9.45 -22.66
CA SER A 237 0.94 -8.93 -21.32
C SER A 237 2.09 -9.71 -20.68
N SER A 238 3.00 -8.99 -20.03
CA SER A 238 4.08 -9.53 -19.19
C SER A 238 3.54 -10.37 -18.02
N LEU A 239 2.28 -10.16 -17.63
CA LEU A 239 1.61 -10.86 -16.55
C LEU A 239 0.92 -12.15 -16.96
N ILE A 240 0.92 -12.52 -18.25
CA ILE A 240 0.19 -13.70 -18.73
C ILE A 240 0.64 -15.00 -18.04
N ASN A 241 1.95 -15.11 -17.75
CA ASN A 241 2.54 -16.29 -17.12
C ASN A 241 2.44 -16.23 -15.59
N SER A 242 2.62 -15.05 -14.98
CA SER A 242 2.51 -14.89 -13.53
C SER A 242 1.05 -14.97 -13.05
N ALA A 243 0.11 -14.58 -13.91
CA ALA A 243 -1.34 -14.67 -13.77
C ALA A 243 -1.82 -14.37 -12.33
N PRO A 244 -1.56 -13.14 -11.82
CA PRO A 244 -1.77 -12.78 -10.42
C PRO A 244 -3.25 -12.84 -10.03
N GLU A 245 -3.51 -13.03 -8.73
CA GLU A 245 -4.88 -13.08 -8.20
C GLU A 245 -5.59 -11.73 -8.31
N LEU A 246 -4.89 -10.63 -8.04
CA LEU A 246 -5.40 -9.27 -8.14
C LEU A 246 -4.47 -8.42 -9.01
N LEU A 247 -5.06 -7.62 -9.87
CA LEU A 247 -4.35 -6.67 -10.73
C LEU A 247 -5.22 -5.43 -10.97
N VAL A 248 -4.57 -4.33 -11.34
CA VAL A 248 -5.20 -3.16 -11.96
C VAL A 248 -4.87 -3.11 -13.44
N TYR A 249 -5.74 -2.48 -14.22
CA TYR A 249 -5.54 -2.30 -15.65
C TYR A 249 -5.81 -0.84 -16.06
N SER A 250 -5.11 -0.38 -17.09
CA SER A 250 -5.21 1.00 -17.56
C SER A 250 -6.47 1.20 -18.39
N GLU A 251 -6.78 0.27 -19.29
CA GLU A 251 -7.92 0.31 -20.21
C GLU A 251 -8.38 -1.11 -20.60
N LEU A 252 -9.59 -1.18 -21.17
CA LEU A 252 -10.18 -2.43 -21.64
C LEU A 252 -10.39 -2.34 -23.16
N LEU A 253 -9.69 -3.19 -23.90
CA LEU A 253 -9.79 -3.25 -25.36
C LEU A 253 -10.82 -4.30 -25.74
N ARG A 254 -11.96 -3.86 -26.26
CA ARG A 254 -13.03 -4.73 -26.74
C ARG A 254 -12.75 -5.13 -28.19
N THR A 255 -12.30 -6.37 -28.38
CA THR A 255 -12.20 -7.03 -29.68
C THR A 255 -13.22 -8.17 -29.74
N ASN A 256 -12.79 -9.40 -30.03
CA ASN A 256 -13.63 -10.61 -29.88
C ASN A 256 -13.89 -10.94 -28.41
N LYS A 257 -12.97 -10.56 -27.52
CA LYS A 257 -13.10 -10.65 -26.05
C LYS A 257 -12.60 -9.35 -25.44
N PRO A 258 -13.07 -8.95 -24.25
CA PRO A 258 -12.55 -7.80 -23.53
C PRO A 258 -11.17 -8.13 -22.94
N TYR A 259 -10.12 -7.49 -23.48
CA TYR A 259 -8.74 -7.67 -23.01
C TYR A 259 -8.28 -6.48 -22.16
N MET A 260 -7.70 -6.79 -21.01
CA MET A 260 -7.06 -5.81 -20.14
C MET A 260 -5.74 -5.36 -20.74
N HIS A 261 -5.53 -4.05 -20.80
CA HIS A 261 -4.28 -3.43 -21.24
C HIS A 261 -3.64 -2.65 -20.09
N GLY A 262 -2.31 -2.53 -20.10
CA GLY A 262 -1.55 -1.87 -19.04
C GLY A 262 -1.73 -2.52 -17.66
N ALA A 263 -1.71 -3.86 -17.60
CA ALA A 263 -1.99 -4.57 -16.36
C ALA A 263 -0.81 -4.45 -15.37
N THR A 264 -1.11 -4.35 -14.08
CA THR A 264 -0.12 -4.32 -12.99
C THR A 264 -0.65 -5.13 -11.81
N ARG A 265 0.16 -6.05 -11.28
CA ARG A 265 -0.16 -6.89 -10.12
C ARG A 265 -0.39 -6.01 -8.89
N VAL A 266 -1.39 -6.35 -8.09
CA VAL A 266 -1.77 -5.59 -6.89
C VAL A 266 -1.78 -6.48 -5.66
N LYS A 267 -1.28 -5.95 -4.54
CA LYS A 267 -1.45 -6.55 -3.22
C LYS A 267 -2.74 -6.07 -2.55
N PRO A 268 -3.47 -6.91 -1.80
CA PRO A 268 -4.70 -6.52 -1.11
C PRO A 268 -4.53 -5.31 -0.18
N GLU A 269 -3.39 -5.21 0.51
CA GLU A 269 -3.08 -4.10 1.41
C GLU A 269 -3.07 -2.73 0.71
N TRP A 270 -2.70 -2.67 -0.57
CA TRP A 270 -2.70 -1.43 -1.35
C TRP A 270 -4.12 -0.94 -1.64
N LEU A 271 -5.05 -1.87 -1.89
CA LEU A 271 -6.47 -1.55 -2.09
C LEU A 271 -7.07 -0.97 -0.81
N VAL A 272 -6.80 -1.58 0.35
CA VAL A 272 -7.32 -1.08 1.63
C VAL A 272 -6.76 0.32 1.94
N LYS A 273 -5.48 0.56 1.63
CA LYS A 273 -4.79 1.84 1.87
C LYS A 273 -5.27 2.95 0.94
N HIS A 274 -5.35 2.69 -0.36
CA HIS A 274 -5.60 3.73 -1.37
C HIS A 274 -7.05 3.84 -1.83
N ALA A 275 -7.84 2.77 -1.65
CA ALA A 275 -9.20 2.62 -2.17
C ALA A 275 -10.21 2.34 -1.04
N LYS A 276 -9.99 2.92 0.14
CA LYS A 276 -10.82 2.71 1.33
C LYS A 276 -12.30 3.01 1.12
N SER A 277 -12.65 3.95 0.23
CA SER A 277 -14.04 4.26 -0.13
C SER A 277 -14.74 3.16 -0.93
N LEU A 278 -13.98 2.27 -1.56
CA LEU A 278 -14.46 1.08 -2.27
C LEU A 278 -14.43 -0.17 -1.38
N CYS A 279 -14.06 -0.03 -0.10
CA CYS A 279 -14.00 -1.12 0.87
C CYS A 279 -15.18 -1.03 1.86
N VAL A 280 -15.79 -2.17 2.14
CA VAL A 280 -16.70 -2.37 3.27
C VAL A 280 -15.97 -3.21 4.31
N PHE A 281 -15.94 -2.77 5.56
CA PHE A 281 -15.20 -3.45 6.63
C PHE A 281 -16.15 -4.25 7.52
N SER A 282 -15.74 -5.46 7.90
CA SER A 282 -16.43 -6.25 8.91
C SER A 282 -16.42 -5.57 10.28
N THR A 283 -17.17 -6.14 11.22
CA THR A 283 -16.95 -5.86 12.64
C THR A 283 -15.54 -6.33 13.06
N PRO A 284 -14.94 -5.73 14.11
CA PRO A 284 -13.65 -6.16 14.64
C PRO A 284 -13.67 -7.66 14.96
N LEU A 285 -12.64 -8.37 14.50
CA LEU A 285 -12.44 -9.78 14.79
C LEU A 285 -12.19 -9.99 16.29
N LYS A 286 -12.69 -11.11 16.81
CA LYS A 286 -12.40 -11.56 18.18
C LYS A 286 -11.02 -12.21 18.27
N ASP A 287 -10.62 -12.90 17.20
CA ASP A 287 -9.33 -13.54 17.03
C ASP A 287 -8.83 -13.26 15.61
N PRO A 288 -7.64 -12.67 15.41
CA PRO A 288 -6.69 -12.14 16.41
C PRO A 288 -7.24 -11.01 17.30
N LYS A 289 -6.73 -10.94 18.54
CA LYS A 289 -7.09 -9.90 19.51
C LYS A 289 -6.61 -8.51 19.08
N PRO A 290 -7.31 -7.43 19.49
CA PRO A 290 -6.83 -6.07 19.31
C PRO A 290 -5.52 -5.85 20.09
N TYR A 291 -4.69 -4.93 19.61
CA TYR A 291 -3.36 -4.70 20.16
C TYR A 291 -2.99 -3.21 20.13
N TYR A 292 -2.02 -2.85 20.97
CA TYR A 292 -1.42 -1.52 20.97
C TYR A 292 -0.05 -1.59 20.26
N SER A 293 0.18 -0.69 19.31
CA SER A 293 1.46 -0.53 18.64
C SER A 293 2.25 0.58 19.32
N ARG A 294 3.39 0.22 19.92
CA ARG A 294 4.31 1.17 20.55
C ARG A 294 4.98 2.10 19.53
N GLU A 295 5.26 1.59 18.33
CA GLU A 295 5.91 2.35 17.25
C GLU A 295 5.04 3.51 16.76
N LEU A 296 3.73 3.27 16.63
CA LEU A 296 2.77 4.28 16.16
C LEU A 296 2.06 5.02 17.30
N ASP A 297 2.30 4.61 18.55
CA ASP A 297 1.58 5.02 19.74
C ASP A 297 0.05 4.97 19.58
N ARG A 298 -0.47 3.87 19.01
CA ARG A 298 -1.89 3.74 18.63
C ARG A 298 -2.43 2.33 18.86
N VAL A 299 -3.74 2.27 19.02
CA VAL A 299 -4.48 1.03 19.26
C VAL A 299 -5.17 0.56 17.97
N PHE A 300 -5.03 -0.73 17.69
CA PHE A 300 -5.50 -1.38 16.48
C PHE A 300 -6.39 -2.59 16.77
N CYS A 301 -7.31 -2.88 15.86
CA CYS A 301 -8.07 -4.12 15.80
C CYS A 301 -8.00 -4.71 14.39
N TRP A 302 -8.31 -6.00 14.29
CA TRP A 302 -8.31 -6.70 13.01
C TRP A 302 -9.71 -6.70 12.41
N VAL A 303 -9.80 -6.42 11.12
CA VAL A 303 -11.04 -6.39 10.34
C VAL A 303 -10.82 -7.11 9.00
N VAL A 304 -11.89 -7.68 8.44
CA VAL A 304 -11.87 -8.28 7.11
C VAL A 304 -12.51 -7.29 6.13
N PRO A 305 -11.74 -6.72 5.18
CA PRO A 305 -12.29 -5.85 4.15
C PRO A 305 -12.93 -6.67 3.03
N SER A 306 -14.06 -6.19 2.53
CA SER A 306 -14.68 -6.61 1.27
C SER A 306 -14.55 -5.49 0.25
N PHE A 307 -14.08 -5.79 -0.96
CA PHE A 307 -13.69 -4.78 -1.94
C PHE A 307 -14.59 -4.76 -3.18
N GLY A 308 -14.94 -3.54 -3.62
CA GLY A 308 -15.61 -3.30 -4.89
C GLY A 308 -17.07 -3.75 -4.93
N PRO A 309 -17.72 -3.67 -6.11
CA PRO A 309 -19.13 -4.04 -6.27
C PRO A 309 -19.40 -5.53 -6.06
N HIS A 310 -18.39 -6.37 -6.29
CA HIS A 310 -18.47 -7.83 -6.13
C HIS A 310 -18.16 -8.30 -4.71
N LEU A 311 -17.91 -7.37 -3.77
CA LEU A 311 -17.60 -7.66 -2.36
C LEU A 311 -16.49 -8.71 -2.19
N TRP A 312 -15.41 -8.59 -2.96
CA TRP A 312 -14.30 -9.53 -2.85
C TRP A 312 -13.68 -9.46 -1.46
N GLU A 313 -13.78 -10.55 -0.71
CA GLU A 313 -13.14 -10.67 0.59
C GLU A 313 -11.61 -10.61 0.43
N LEU A 314 -11.00 -9.66 1.14
CA LEU A 314 -9.55 -9.45 1.22
C LEU A 314 -9.03 -10.02 2.56
N PRO A 315 -7.72 -10.32 2.66
CA PRO A 315 -7.11 -10.78 3.90
C PRO A 315 -7.34 -9.80 5.07
N ALA A 316 -7.35 -10.35 6.29
CA ALA A 316 -7.51 -9.56 7.51
C ALA A 316 -6.46 -8.45 7.59
N HIS A 317 -6.94 -7.24 7.87
CA HIS A 317 -6.16 -6.01 7.91
C HIS A 317 -6.29 -5.36 9.29
N SER A 318 -5.18 -4.81 9.77
CA SER A 318 -5.15 -4.07 11.02
C SER A 318 -5.62 -2.61 10.81
N GLU A 319 -6.65 -2.20 11.53
CA GLU A 319 -7.19 -0.84 11.48
C GLU A 319 -7.31 -0.21 12.87
N GLU A 320 -7.12 1.11 12.96
CA GLU A 320 -7.25 1.86 14.21
C GLU A 320 -8.65 1.76 14.80
N VAL A 321 -8.71 1.55 16.12
CA VAL A 321 -9.98 1.44 16.85
C VAL A 321 -10.68 2.80 16.91
N ARG A 322 -11.87 2.89 16.30
CA ARG A 322 -12.65 4.14 16.23
C ARG A 322 -13.47 4.44 17.49
N ASP A 323 -13.95 3.41 18.17
CA ASP A 323 -14.76 3.55 19.38
C ASP A 323 -13.89 3.99 20.56
N ASP A 324 -14.17 5.16 21.14
CA ASP A 324 -13.32 5.78 22.17
C ASP A 324 -13.22 4.91 23.44
N ARG A 325 -14.33 4.31 23.85
CA ARG A 325 -14.39 3.47 25.05
C ARG A 325 -13.65 2.15 24.86
N TYR A 326 -13.88 1.48 23.73
CA TYR A 326 -13.18 0.25 23.37
C TYR A 326 -11.68 0.52 23.15
N ARG A 327 -11.32 1.66 22.55
CA ARG A 327 -9.92 2.07 22.40
C ARG A 327 -9.24 2.24 23.76
N ALA A 328 -9.88 2.92 24.70
CA ALA A 328 -9.41 3.05 26.09
C ALA A 328 -9.25 1.68 26.77
N ALA A 329 -10.19 0.76 26.55
CA ALA A 329 -10.14 -0.59 27.12
C ALA A 329 -8.97 -1.42 26.57
N VAL A 330 -8.72 -1.38 25.26
CA VAL A 330 -7.57 -2.06 24.64
C VAL A 330 -6.25 -1.42 25.11
N PHE A 331 -6.19 -0.09 25.22
CA PHE A 331 -5.02 0.60 25.77
C PHE A 331 -4.77 0.20 27.23
N GLY A 332 -5.81 0.15 28.06
CA GLY A 332 -5.71 -0.32 29.44
C GLY A 332 -5.25 -1.77 29.55
N CYS A 333 -5.73 -2.65 28.66
CA CYS A 333 -5.27 -4.04 28.59
C CYS A 333 -3.77 -4.11 28.27
N ALA A 334 -3.32 -3.36 27.26
CA ALA A 334 -1.91 -3.30 26.87
C ALA A 334 -1.03 -2.67 27.97
N LEU A 335 -1.54 -1.68 28.70
CA LEU A 335 -0.87 -1.07 29.84
C LEU A 335 -0.63 -2.12 30.94
N LEU A 336 -1.67 -2.82 31.38
CA LEU A 336 -1.58 -3.84 32.43
C LEU A 336 -0.74 -5.07 32.02
N GLN A 337 -0.72 -5.41 30.74
CA GLN A 337 0.16 -6.45 30.19
C GLN A 337 1.64 -6.00 30.13
N GLY A 338 1.91 -4.71 30.30
CA GLY A 338 3.24 -4.12 30.22
C GLY A 338 3.76 -3.92 28.79
N GLU A 339 2.86 -3.92 27.79
CA GLU A 339 3.24 -3.62 26.40
C GLU A 339 3.41 -2.11 26.16
N VAL A 340 2.71 -1.28 26.95
CA VAL A 340 2.92 0.18 26.96
C VAL A 340 4.15 0.54 27.81
N LEU A 341 4.22 -0.03 29.03
CA LEU A 341 5.29 0.20 30.00
C LEU A 341 5.90 -1.15 30.44
N PRO A 342 7.05 -1.55 29.87
CA PRO A 342 7.77 -2.77 30.24
C PRO A 342 7.93 -3.07 31.73
N CYS A 343 8.03 -2.07 32.61
CA CYS A 343 8.11 -2.31 34.06
C CYS A 343 6.92 -3.13 34.62
N LEU A 344 5.75 -3.08 33.98
CA LEU A 344 4.57 -3.84 34.38
C LEU A 344 4.63 -5.33 33.98
N LYS A 345 5.54 -5.73 33.08
CA LYS A 345 5.65 -7.15 32.65
C LYS A 345 5.98 -8.07 33.82
N SER A 346 6.91 -7.65 34.69
CA SER A 346 7.28 -8.40 35.91
C SER A 346 6.17 -8.43 36.96
N ALA A 347 5.25 -7.46 36.91
CA ALA A 347 4.16 -7.30 37.86
C ALA A 347 2.87 -8.04 37.44
N ARG A 348 2.82 -8.60 36.23
CA ARG A 348 1.64 -9.31 35.69
C ARG A 348 1.15 -10.45 36.59
N ALA A 349 2.06 -11.17 37.25
CA ALA A 349 1.71 -12.25 38.18
C ALA A 349 1.02 -11.76 39.46
N LEU A 350 1.18 -10.48 39.80
CA LEU A 350 0.62 -9.84 41.00
C LEU A 350 -0.78 -9.26 40.76
N LEU A 351 -1.29 -9.32 39.53
CA LEU A 351 -2.62 -8.85 39.19
C LEU A 351 -3.69 -9.78 39.78
N ALA A 352 -4.79 -9.19 40.22
CA ALA A 352 -5.94 -9.91 40.77
C ALA A 352 -6.87 -10.50 39.69
N GLY A 353 -6.54 -10.33 38.42
CA GLY A 353 -7.36 -10.76 37.28
C GLY A 353 -6.58 -10.70 35.97
N LYS A 354 -7.12 -11.35 34.95
CA LYS A 354 -6.54 -11.36 33.61
C LYS A 354 -6.82 -10.03 32.91
N PRO A 355 -5.82 -9.28 32.42
CA PRO A 355 -6.04 -8.01 31.72
C PRO A 355 -7.00 -8.12 30.53
N GLU A 356 -7.09 -9.32 29.93
CA GLU A 356 -7.97 -9.60 28.78
C GLU A 356 -9.46 -9.35 29.08
N THR A 357 -9.88 -9.35 30.36
CA THR A 357 -11.27 -9.03 30.74
C THR A 357 -11.64 -7.58 30.43
N LEU A 358 -10.67 -6.69 30.17
CA LEU A 358 -10.93 -5.33 29.67
C LEU A 358 -11.47 -5.34 28.24
N LEU A 359 -11.13 -6.36 27.45
CA LEU A 359 -11.54 -6.48 26.06
C LEU A 359 -12.99 -6.98 25.92
N GLU A 360 -13.51 -7.66 26.95
CA GLU A 360 -14.87 -8.17 27.03
C GLU A 360 -15.81 -7.04 27.45
N ARG A 361 -16.79 -6.72 26.59
CA ARG A 361 -17.74 -5.62 26.86
C ARG A 361 -18.62 -5.91 28.07
N GLU A 362 -18.90 -7.18 28.32
CA GLU A 362 -19.63 -7.70 29.46
C GLU A 362 -18.87 -7.44 30.78
N GLY A 363 -17.54 -7.45 30.73
CA GLY A 363 -16.67 -7.21 31.88
C GLY A 363 -16.69 -5.77 32.40
N TRP A 364 -17.18 -4.81 31.61
CA TRP A 364 -17.19 -3.39 31.99
C TRP A 364 -18.16 -3.04 33.12
N GLY A 365 -19.06 -3.97 33.49
CA GLY A 365 -19.91 -3.83 34.67
C GLY A 365 -19.19 -4.10 36.00
N LEU A 366 -18.03 -4.77 35.96
CA LEU A 366 -17.23 -5.02 37.16
C LEU A 366 -16.56 -3.73 37.61
N GLU A 367 -16.68 -3.38 38.89
CA GLU A 367 -16.17 -2.12 39.45
C GLU A 367 -14.70 -1.84 39.10
N ARG A 368 -13.83 -2.85 39.24
CA ARG A 368 -12.40 -2.79 38.88
C ARG A 368 -12.14 -2.56 37.38
N VAL A 369 -12.89 -3.22 36.51
CA VAL A 369 -12.69 -3.14 35.05
C VAL A 369 -13.29 -1.84 34.52
N GLY A 370 -14.54 -1.57 34.90
CA GLY A 370 -15.29 -0.37 34.52
C GLY A 370 -14.64 0.92 35.02
N SER A 371 -14.16 0.97 36.28
CA SER A 371 -13.48 2.17 36.81
C SER A 371 -12.27 2.58 35.97
N LEU A 372 -11.40 1.62 35.62
CA LEU A 372 -10.23 1.89 34.78
C LEU A 372 -10.61 2.32 33.36
N VAL A 373 -11.53 1.62 32.70
CA VAL A 373 -11.97 1.97 31.33
C VAL A 373 -12.61 3.34 31.31
N THR A 374 -13.51 3.64 32.25
CA THR A 374 -14.18 4.94 32.34
C THR A 374 -13.20 6.06 32.68
N ALA A 375 -12.20 5.82 33.53
CA ALA A 375 -11.16 6.80 33.83
C ALA A 375 -10.33 7.12 32.59
N LEU A 376 -9.89 6.09 31.84
CA LEU A 376 -9.13 6.24 30.60
C LEU A 376 -9.95 6.97 29.53
N GLU A 377 -11.23 6.58 29.33
CA GLU A 377 -12.15 7.20 28.37
C GLU A 377 -12.39 8.68 28.69
N LYS A 378 -12.81 9.00 29.93
CA LYS A 378 -13.11 10.38 30.35
C LYS A 378 -11.89 11.29 30.24
N LYS A 379 -10.71 10.76 30.58
CA LYS A 379 -9.44 11.50 30.54
C LYS A 379 -8.81 11.51 29.14
N LYS A 380 -9.40 10.79 28.18
CA LYS A 380 -8.94 10.61 26.79
C LYS A 380 -7.51 10.07 26.72
N ILE A 381 -7.23 9.07 27.54
CA ILE A 381 -5.94 8.39 27.60
C ILE A 381 -6.05 7.14 26.73
N ASP A 382 -5.49 7.21 25.53
CA ASP A 382 -5.52 6.16 24.51
C ASP A 382 -4.14 5.88 23.88
N SER A 383 -3.09 6.51 24.41
CA SER A 383 -1.71 6.45 23.93
C SER A 383 -0.71 6.76 25.05
N LEU A 384 0.55 6.35 24.91
CA LEU A 384 1.65 6.67 25.80
C LEU A 384 1.89 8.19 25.88
N GLU A 385 1.80 8.90 24.75
CA GLU A 385 1.88 10.37 24.71
C GLU A 385 0.74 11.01 25.52
N SER A 386 -0.50 10.56 25.32
CA SER A 386 -1.66 11.07 26.05
C SER A 386 -1.56 10.79 27.55
N LEU A 387 -1.03 9.62 27.92
CA LEU A 387 -0.78 9.21 29.31
C LEU A 387 0.28 10.11 29.95
N ARG A 388 1.43 10.30 29.29
CA ARG A 388 2.52 11.16 29.75
C ARG A 388 2.04 12.58 30.01
N LYS A 389 1.38 13.20 29.04
CA LYS A 389 0.86 14.56 29.14
C LYS A 389 -0.09 14.74 30.33
N ARG A 390 -0.86 13.70 30.65
CA ARG A 390 -1.78 13.72 31.80
C ARG A 390 -1.06 13.49 33.12
N TRP A 391 -0.02 12.66 33.15
CA TRP A 391 0.83 12.47 34.33
C TRP A 391 1.72 13.67 34.66
N GLU A 392 2.11 14.47 33.67
CA GLU A 392 2.78 15.76 33.91
C GLU A 392 1.89 16.75 34.67
N GLN A 393 0.58 16.71 34.42
CA GLN A 393 -0.39 17.58 35.09
C GLN A 393 -0.82 17.04 36.46
N ASN A 394 -0.95 15.71 36.59
CA ASN A 394 -1.26 15.05 37.84
C ASN A 394 -0.60 13.67 37.88
N SER A 395 0.45 13.55 38.70
CA SER A 395 1.25 12.33 38.84
C SER A 395 0.50 11.17 39.52
N ASN A 396 -0.60 11.45 40.23
CA ASN A 396 -1.42 10.42 40.90
C ASN A 396 -2.63 10.00 40.06
N LEU A 397 -2.74 10.50 38.82
CA LEU A 397 -3.82 10.14 37.91
C LEU A 397 -3.74 8.66 37.52
N LEU A 398 -4.86 7.93 37.63
CA LEU A 398 -4.96 6.48 37.40
C LEU A 398 -4.35 5.59 38.50
N TYR A 399 -3.72 6.15 39.53
CA TYR A 399 -3.17 5.37 40.64
C TYR A 399 -4.23 4.49 41.33
N PRO A 400 -5.39 5.02 41.79
CA PRO A 400 -6.36 4.18 42.50
C PRO A 400 -7.01 3.15 41.57
N GLU A 401 -7.23 3.49 40.30
CA GLU A 401 -7.75 2.56 39.30
C GLU A 401 -6.76 1.42 39.00
N ILE A 402 -5.46 1.71 38.93
CA ILE A 402 -4.40 0.70 38.70
C ILE A 402 -4.14 -0.13 39.97
N GLU A 403 -4.11 0.48 41.16
CA GLU A 403 -3.95 -0.23 42.43
C GLU A 403 -5.08 -1.25 42.66
N ALA A 404 -6.31 -0.92 42.23
CA ALA A 404 -7.45 -1.83 42.31
C ALA A 404 -7.24 -3.13 41.50
N TRP A 405 -6.36 -3.13 40.48
CA TRP A 405 -6.02 -4.32 39.70
C TRP A 405 -5.02 -5.26 40.37
N PHE A 406 -4.34 -4.82 41.43
CA PHE A 406 -3.40 -5.65 42.18
C PHE A 406 -4.07 -6.42 43.32
N GLN A 407 -3.54 -7.61 43.62
CA GLN A 407 -3.98 -8.39 44.78
C GLN A 407 -3.77 -7.59 46.07
N LYS A 408 -4.68 -7.73 47.04
CA LYS A 408 -4.59 -6.99 48.32
C LYS A 408 -3.21 -7.12 48.99
N LYS A 409 -2.59 -8.29 48.90
CA LYS A 409 -1.27 -8.60 49.48
C LYS A 409 -0.10 -7.90 48.77
N SER A 410 -0.25 -7.57 47.48
CA SER A 410 0.82 -6.98 46.66
C SER A 410 0.70 -5.46 46.49
N ARG A 411 -0.33 -4.82 47.09
CA ARG A 411 -0.55 -3.35 46.97
C ARG A 411 0.63 -2.51 47.46
N HIS A 412 1.37 -2.98 48.46
CA HIS A 412 2.58 -2.30 48.93
C HIS A 412 3.64 -2.12 47.85
N HIS A 413 3.76 -3.08 46.92
CA HIS A 413 4.71 -3.02 45.80
C HIS A 413 4.26 -2.06 44.69
N VAL A 414 2.97 -1.72 44.63
CA VAL A 414 2.41 -0.82 43.61
C VAL A 414 3.00 0.58 43.73
N LYS A 415 3.29 1.05 44.94
CA LYS A 415 3.87 2.39 45.17
C LYS A 415 5.27 2.52 44.56
N GLU A 416 6.11 1.49 44.73
CA GLU A 416 7.45 1.46 44.13
C GLU A 416 7.36 1.31 42.60
N LEU A 417 6.48 0.42 42.13
CA LEU A 417 6.23 0.21 40.72
C LEU A 417 5.71 1.48 40.03
N TRP A 418 4.87 2.25 40.72
CA TRP A 418 4.31 3.51 40.22
C TRP A 418 5.40 4.55 39.94
N GLN A 419 6.39 4.67 40.81
CA GLN A 419 7.53 5.56 40.57
C GLN A 419 8.31 5.14 39.32
N ARG A 420 8.53 3.84 39.12
CA ARG A 420 9.19 3.30 37.92
C ARG A 420 8.35 3.55 36.65
N MET A 421 7.04 3.37 36.72
CA MET A 421 6.11 3.67 35.60
C MET A 421 6.19 5.13 35.17
N GLN A 422 6.22 6.07 36.13
CA GLN A 422 6.35 7.49 35.83
C GLN A 422 7.71 7.84 35.22
N GLN A 423 8.80 7.21 35.70
CA GLN A 423 10.12 7.39 35.13
C GLN A 423 10.17 6.86 33.69
N GLU A 424 9.69 5.65 33.45
CA GLU A 424 9.67 5.02 32.13
C GLU A 424 8.80 5.79 31.13
N ALA A 425 7.65 6.31 31.56
CA ALA A 425 6.82 7.14 30.70
C ALA A 425 7.51 8.44 30.26
N LYS A 426 8.44 8.99 31.06
CA LYS A 426 9.22 10.19 30.72
C LYS A 426 10.37 9.91 29.76
N VAL A 427 10.89 8.69 29.72
CA VAL A 427 11.97 8.32 28.80
C VAL A 427 11.43 8.36 27.37
N ILE A 428 11.93 9.29 26.57
CA ILE A 428 11.72 9.32 25.12
C ILE A 428 12.58 8.17 24.56
N ILE A 429 11.94 7.06 24.19
CA ILE A 429 12.62 6.04 23.41
C ILE A 429 12.65 6.55 21.97
N PRO A 430 13.82 6.79 21.37
CA PRO A 430 13.91 7.10 19.95
C PRO A 430 13.28 5.95 19.17
N VAL A 431 12.35 6.28 18.28
CA VAL A 431 11.80 5.30 17.34
C VAL A 431 12.95 4.93 16.41
N GLU A 432 13.67 3.84 16.72
CA GLU A 432 14.53 3.18 15.73
C GLU A 432 13.62 2.65 14.64
N THR A 433 13.47 3.41 13.56
CA THR A 433 12.98 2.92 12.27
C THR A 433 14.01 1.93 11.70
N SER A 434 14.18 0.78 12.36
CA SER A 434 14.83 -0.36 11.75
C SER A 434 13.90 -0.83 10.63
N GLY A 435 14.37 -0.67 9.40
CA GLY A 435 13.62 -0.94 8.18
C GLY A 435 13.21 -2.40 8.06
N LYS A 436 12.11 -2.79 8.70
CA LYS A 436 11.24 -3.90 8.30
C LYS A 436 9.82 -3.50 8.65
N LEU A 437 9.04 -3.11 7.64
CA LEU A 437 7.57 -3.13 7.73
C LEU A 437 7.17 -4.54 8.20
N LYS A 438 6.94 -4.73 9.50
CA LYS A 438 6.26 -5.93 9.98
C LYS A 438 4.87 -5.90 9.35
N ARG A 439 4.65 -6.87 8.46
CA ARG A 439 3.45 -7.01 7.63
C ARG A 439 2.20 -6.81 8.48
N SER A 440 1.36 -5.84 8.09
CA SER A 440 0.02 -5.58 8.67
C SER A 440 -1.03 -6.62 8.25
N VAL A 441 -0.57 -7.81 7.86
CA VAL A 441 -1.37 -8.86 7.24
C VAL A 441 -0.95 -10.19 7.87
N ILE A 442 -1.93 -10.93 8.39
CA ILE A 442 -1.72 -12.32 8.78
C ILE A 442 -1.63 -13.14 7.48
N PRO A 443 -0.56 -13.94 7.26
CA PRO A 443 -0.48 -14.81 6.10
C PRO A 443 -1.72 -15.72 6.03
N PHE A 444 -2.37 -15.74 4.88
CA PHE A 444 -3.47 -16.67 4.61
C PHE A 444 -2.89 -18.08 4.46
N GLU A 445 -2.93 -18.88 5.52
CA GLU A 445 -2.78 -20.32 5.39
C GLU A 445 -4.04 -20.88 4.74
N ARG A 446 -3.86 -21.57 3.61
CA ARG A 446 -4.94 -22.31 2.93
C ARG A 446 -5.46 -23.41 3.87
N SER A 447 -6.48 -23.10 4.67
CA SER A 447 -7.26 -24.14 5.34
C SER A 447 -8.26 -24.74 4.34
N GLY A 448 -8.17 -26.06 4.21
CA GLY A 448 -8.90 -26.84 3.22
C GLY A 448 -10.41 -26.77 3.40
N LYS A 449 -11.10 -26.86 2.26
CA LYS A 449 -12.47 -27.36 2.05
C LYS A 449 -13.33 -27.47 3.33
N LEU A 450 -13.95 -26.36 3.74
CA LEU A 450 -15.18 -26.45 4.54
C LEU A 450 -16.27 -27.05 3.65
N LYS A 451 -16.61 -28.33 3.93
CA LYS A 451 -17.79 -29.00 3.38
C LYS A 451 -19.02 -28.15 3.71
N ARG A 452 -19.78 -27.76 2.68
CA ARG A 452 -21.11 -27.16 2.86
C ARG A 452 -22.00 -28.14 3.64
N PRO A 453 -22.77 -27.70 4.64
CA PRO A 453 -23.75 -28.56 5.30
C PRO A 453 -24.83 -28.97 4.30
N LYS A 454 -25.19 -30.26 4.31
CA LYS A 454 -26.38 -30.79 3.64
C LYS A 454 -27.60 -30.15 4.31
N VAL A 455 -28.36 -29.38 3.54
CA VAL A 455 -29.72 -29.00 3.92
C VAL A 455 -30.59 -30.22 3.64
N CYS A 456 -31.01 -30.91 4.70
CA CYS A 456 -32.13 -31.85 4.61
C CYS A 456 -33.40 -31.00 4.62
N PHE A 457 -34.18 -31.08 3.54
CA PHE A 457 -35.60 -30.72 3.58
C PHE A 457 -36.36 -31.99 3.97
N GLU A 458 -37.07 -31.95 5.09
CA GLU A 458 -38.29 -32.73 5.28
C GLU A 458 -39.46 -32.02 4.61
#